data_AF-A0A920QDC3-F1
#
_entry.id   AF-A0A920QDC3-F1
#
_cell.length_a   1.000
_cell.length_b   1.000
_cell.length_c   1.000
_cell.angle_alpha   90.00
_cell.angle_beta   90.00
_cell.angle_gamma   90.00
#
_symmetry.space_group_name_H-M   'P 1'
#
loop_
_entity.id
_entity.type
_entity.pdbx_description
1 polymer ?
#
loop_
_entity_poly.entity_id
_entity_poly.type
_entity_poly.pdbx_seq_one_letter_code
_entity_poly.pdbx_strand_id
1 'polypeptide(L)'
;MAFHPRFKANGKFYVYYSQQDPKRSVVSEFTVAKSNPNRTDMKSERVLLEFAQPYWNHNGGVILFGPDQKLYIASGDGGKANDPHDNAQNLSTSVGQDFTYRR
;
A
#
# COMPACT_ATOMS: atom_id res chain seq x y z
N MET A 1 3.12 -6.82 -0.79
CA MET A 1 3.90 -6.69 0.47
C MET A 1 5.35 -6.41 0.13
N ALA A 2 6.05 -5.61 0.92
CA ALA A 2 7.48 -5.34 0.75
C ALA A 2 8.20 -5.29 2.11
N PHE A 3 9.43 -5.83 2.17
CA PHE A 3 10.29 -5.66 3.34
C PHE A 3 11.11 -4.38 3.22
N HIS A 4 11.33 -3.69 4.34
CA HIS A 4 12.26 -2.57 4.36
C HIS A 4 13.66 -3.04 3.93
N PRO A 5 14.46 -2.26 3.17
CA PRO A 5 15.80 -2.65 2.74
C PRO A 5 16.75 -2.99 3.90
N ARG A 6 16.50 -2.40 5.07
CA ARG A 6 17.15 -2.68 6.35
C ARG A 6 16.36 -3.60 7.30
N PHE A 7 15.52 -4.50 6.79
CA PHE A 7 14.64 -5.35 7.59
C PHE A 7 15.37 -6.11 8.71
N LYS A 8 16.55 -6.66 8.43
CA LYS A 8 17.34 -7.37 9.46
C LYS A 8 17.69 -6.49 10.68
N ALA A 9 17.79 -5.18 10.50
CA ALA A 9 18.14 -4.24 11.56
C ALA A 9 16.91 -3.62 12.24
N ASN A 10 15.79 -3.45 11.52
CA ASN A 10 14.64 -2.69 12.01
C ASN A 10 13.31 -3.47 12.07
N GLY A 11 13.25 -4.67 11.50
CA GLY A 11 12.07 -5.52 11.48
C GLY A 11 10.87 -4.95 10.71
N LYS A 12 11.05 -3.91 9.89
CA LYS A 12 9.96 -3.18 9.23
C LYS A 12 9.54 -3.80 7.91
N PHE A 13 8.23 -3.93 7.70
CA PHE A 13 7.65 -4.35 6.43
C PHE A 13 6.36 -3.59 6.17
N TYR A 14 5.91 -3.65 4.91
CA TYR A 14 4.82 -2.82 4.38
C TYR A 14 3.81 -3.71 3.70
N VAL A 15 2.53 -3.45 3.97
CA VAL A 15 1.40 -4.21 3.44
C VAL A 15 0.45 -3.26 2.75
N TYR A 16 0.03 -3.63 1.54
CA TYR A 16 -1.09 -3.03 0.83
C TYR A 16 -2.28 -3.97 1.00
N TYR A 17 -3.40 -3.48 1.51
CA TYR A 17 -4.61 -4.28 1.68
C TYR A 17 -5.87 -3.48 1.38
N SER A 18 -6.96 -4.20 1.09
CA SER A 18 -8.29 -3.60 0.90
C SER A 18 -9.11 -3.79 2.16
N GLN A 19 -9.64 -2.69 2.70
CA GLN A 19 -10.59 -2.68 3.80
C GLN A 19 -12.00 -2.56 3.21
N GLN A 20 -12.97 -3.27 3.80
CA GLN A 20 -14.39 -3.03 3.56
C GLN A 20 -14.98 -2.23 4.73
N ASP A 21 -16.03 -1.44 4.45
CA ASP A 21 -16.81 -0.69 5.44
C ASP A 21 -16.00 0.28 6.33
N PRO A 22 -15.49 1.41 5.79
CA PRO A 22 -15.66 1.90 4.42
C PRO A 22 -14.69 1.25 3.43
N LYS A 23 -15.10 1.15 2.16
CA LYS A 23 -14.29 0.56 1.09
C LYS A 23 -13.10 1.46 0.76
N ARG A 24 -11.89 0.96 1.00
CA ARG A 24 -10.65 1.71 0.78
C ARG A 24 -9.45 0.79 0.59
N SER A 25 -8.41 1.32 -0.04
CA SER A 25 -7.08 0.74 -0.04
C SER A 25 -6.24 1.38 1.05
N VAL A 26 -5.44 0.57 1.73
CA VAL A 26 -4.60 0.99 2.86
C VAL A 26 -3.18 0.46 2.65
N VAL A 27 -2.20 1.34 2.85
CA VAL A 27 -0.79 1.00 2.93
C VAL A 27 -0.30 1.24 4.35
N SER A 28 0.12 0.16 5.01
CA SER A 28 0.57 0.20 6.40
C SER A 28 2.01 -0.27 6.55
N GLU A 29 2.77 0.39 7.42
CA GLU A 29 4.02 -0.12 8.00
C GLU A 29 3.69 -0.98 9.23
N PHE A 30 4.37 -2.11 9.36
CA PHE A 30 4.37 -2.95 10.55
C PHE A 30 5.81 -3.28 10.96
N THR A 31 5.97 -3.75 12.19
CA THR A 31 7.21 -4.37 12.69
C THR A 31 6.97 -5.78 13.19
N VAL A 32 7.98 -6.65 13.08
CA VAL A 32 7.96 -7.97 13.73
C VAL A 32 8.03 -7.83 15.25
N ALA A 33 7.41 -8.77 15.96
CA ALA A 33 7.40 -8.83 17.41
C ALA A 33 8.82 -9.07 17.94
N LYS A 34 9.23 -8.28 18.95
CA LYS A 34 10.55 -8.43 19.59
C LYS A 34 10.79 -9.83 20.18
N SER A 35 9.72 -10.49 20.63
CA SER A 35 9.78 -11.83 21.22
C SER A 35 9.81 -12.96 20.19
N ASN A 36 9.40 -12.71 18.94
CA ASN A 36 9.39 -13.70 17.88
C ASN A 36 9.47 -13.01 16.50
N PRO A 37 10.60 -13.08 15.79
CA PRO A 37 10.78 -12.44 14.49
C PRO A 37 9.92 -13.05 13.37
N ASN A 38 9.28 -14.20 13.61
CA ASN A 38 8.32 -14.82 12.69
C ASN A 38 6.86 -14.41 12.99
N ARG A 39 6.63 -13.45 13.89
CA ARG A 39 5.31 -12.89 14.19
C ARG A 39 5.31 -11.39 14.01
N THR A 40 4.21 -10.85 13.47
CA THR A 40 3.95 -9.40 13.44
C THR A 40 3.57 -8.91 14.83
N ASP A 41 4.06 -7.73 15.24
CA ASP A 41 3.43 -6.97 16.32
C ASP A 41 2.23 -6.22 15.76
N MET A 42 1.02 -6.76 16.00
CA MET A 42 -0.22 -6.17 15.47
C MET A 42 -0.48 -4.76 16.02
N LYS A 43 0.11 -4.37 17.16
CA LYS A 43 -0.01 -3.01 17.71
C LYS A 43 0.93 -2.00 17.05
N SER A 44 1.84 -2.48 16.20
CA SER A 44 2.83 -1.63 15.51
C SER A 44 2.32 -1.02 14.21
N GLU A 45 1.07 -1.28 13.83
CA GLU A 45 0.50 -0.74 12.59
C GLU A 45 0.63 0.78 12.56
N ARG A 46 1.24 1.28 11.48
CA ARG A 46 1.18 2.69 11.12
C ARG A 46 0.71 2.83 9.69
N VAL A 47 -0.51 3.34 9.52
CA VAL A 47 -1.05 3.71 8.21
C VAL A 47 -0.21 4.84 7.61
N LEU A 48 0.24 4.65 6.37
CA LEU A 48 1.05 5.61 5.62
C LEU A 48 0.22 6.33 4.56
N LEU A 49 -0.69 5.60 3.93
CA LEU A 49 -1.58 6.08 2.89
C LEU A 49 -2.89 5.29 2.96
N GLU A 50 -4.00 5.99 2.82
CA GLU A 50 -5.32 5.39 2.63
C GLU A 50 -6.12 6.22 1.63
N PHE A 51 -6.89 5.55 0.79
CA PHE A 51 -7.76 6.21 -0.18
C PHE A 51 -8.98 5.35 -0.50
N ALA A 52 -10.11 6.01 -0.73
CA ALA A 52 -11.36 5.35 -1.07
C ALA A 52 -11.25 4.60 -2.40
N GLN A 53 -11.88 3.43 -2.49
CA GLN A 53 -12.02 2.68 -3.73
C GLN A 53 -13.48 2.74 -4.20
N PRO A 54 -13.75 3.16 -5.46
CA PRO A 54 -15.12 3.30 -5.94
C PRO A 54 -15.78 1.95 -6.24
N TYR A 55 -15.00 0.94 -6.65
CA TYR A 55 -15.49 -0.41 -6.95
C TYR A 55 -14.64 -1.50 -6.27
N TRP A 56 -15.03 -2.77 -6.45
CA TRP A 56 -14.46 -3.92 -5.73
C TRP A 56 -13.23 -4.53 -6.42
N ASN A 57 -12.95 -4.14 -7.66
CA ASN A 57 -11.90 -4.67 -8.50
C ASN A 57 -10.95 -3.56 -8.97
N HIS A 58 -9.83 -3.99 -9.57
CA HIS A 58 -8.76 -3.12 -10.05
C HIS A 58 -8.16 -2.21 -8.97
N ASN A 59 -7.94 -2.75 -7.77
CA ASN A 59 -7.32 -2.01 -6.67
C ASN A 59 -5.79 -1.94 -6.78
N GLY A 60 -5.17 -2.62 -7.74
CA GLY A 60 -3.72 -2.74 -7.85
C GLY A 60 -3.10 -3.44 -6.62
N GLY A 61 -2.06 -2.84 -6.05
CA GLY A 61 -1.46 -3.28 -4.78
C GLY A 61 -0.02 -3.79 -4.88
N VAL A 62 0.64 -3.57 -6.01
CA VAL A 62 2.09 -3.80 -6.10
C VAL A 62 2.79 -2.76 -5.25
N ILE A 63 3.62 -3.22 -4.33
CA ILE A 63 4.48 -2.37 -3.50
C ILE A 63 5.90 -2.93 -3.49
N LEU A 64 6.90 -2.06 -3.64
CA LEU A 64 8.32 -2.44 -3.65
C LEU A 64 9.23 -1.27 -3.26
N PHE A 65 10.44 -1.57 -2.81
CA PHE A 65 11.47 -0.56 -2.60
C PHE A 65 12.31 -0.42 -3.86
N GLY A 66 12.46 0.81 -4.34
CA GLY A 66 13.40 1.13 -5.42
C GLY A 66 14.84 1.25 -4.91
N PRO A 67 15.82 1.33 -5.83
CA PRO A 67 17.22 1.54 -5.49
C PRO A 67 17.49 2.88 -4.81
N ASP A 68 16.57 3.84 -4.94
CA ASP A 68 16.61 5.15 -4.27
C ASP A 68 16.06 5.13 -2.83
N GLN A 69 15.81 3.93 -2.29
CA GLN A 69 15.29 3.67 -0.94
C GLN A 69 13.86 4.17 -0.68
N LYS A 70 13.09 4.51 -1.72
CA LYS A 70 11.68 4.88 -1.59
C LYS A 70 10.76 3.69 -1.79
N LEU A 71 9.60 3.76 -1.15
CA LEU A 71 8.53 2.78 -1.34
C LEU A 71 7.65 3.23 -2.51
N TYR A 72 7.63 2.42 -3.57
CA TYR A 72 6.76 2.61 -4.72
C TYR A 72 5.48 1.80 -4.51
N ILE A 73 4.34 2.41 -4.82
CA ILE A 73 3.01 1.83 -4.63
C ILE A 73 2.24 2.05 -5.94
N ALA A 74 1.91 0.95 -6.62
CA ALA A 74 1.05 1.01 -7.81
C ALA A 74 -0.41 0.76 -7.39
N SER A 75 -1.24 1.78 -7.58
CA SER A 75 -2.69 1.71 -7.38
C SER A 75 -3.37 1.46 -8.73
N GLY A 76 -4.39 0.59 -8.74
CA GLY A 76 -5.22 0.43 -9.93
C GLY A 76 -6.30 1.53 -10.00
N ASP A 77 -6.98 1.63 -11.14
CA ASP A 77 -8.02 2.64 -11.45
C ASP A 77 -9.26 2.59 -10.53
N GLY A 78 -9.34 1.57 -9.67
CA GLY A 78 -10.46 1.31 -8.77
C GLY A 78 -11.72 0.85 -9.49
N GLY A 79 -11.57 0.36 -10.72
CA GLY A 79 -12.55 0.46 -11.79
C GLY A 79 -13.59 -0.65 -11.92
N LYS A 80 -14.59 -0.30 -12.73
CA LYS A 80 -15.67 -1.10 -13.31
C LYS A 80 -15.40 -1.18 -14.82
N ALA A 81 -16.16 -1.97 -15.59
CA ALA A 81 -16.00 -2.00 -17.05
C ALA A 81 -16.03 -0.58 -17.66
N ASN A 82 -15.13 -0.35 -18.63
CA ASN A 82 -14.94 0.91 -19.38
C ASN A 82 -14.48 2.13 -18.56
N ASP A 83 -13.79 1.94 -17.43
CA ASP A 83 -13.21 3.01 -16.59
C ASP A 83 -14.13 4.26 -16.49
N PRO A 84 -15.29 4.15 -15.83
CA PRO A 84 -16.34 5.17 -15.89
C PRO A 84 -15.94 6.53 -15.28
N HIS A 85 -14.78 6.62 -14.63
CA HIS A 85 -14.26 7.83 -14.01
C HIS A 85 -12.99 8.34 -14.71
N ASP A 86 -12.54 7.68 -15.79
CA ASP A 86 -11.28 7.97 -16.50
C ASP A 86 -10.11 8.13 -15.52
N ASN A 87 -10.01 7.21 -14.56
CA ASN A 87 -9.00 7.26 -13.49
C ASN A 87 -7.64 6.75 -13.97
N ALA A 88 -7.58 5.96 -15.04
CA ALA A 88 -6.33 5.42 -15.55
C ALA A 88 -5.34 6.55 -15.88
N GLN A 89 -4.18 6.52 -15.20
CA GLN A 89 -3.09 7.51 -15.33
C GLN A 89 -3.47 8.95 -14.93
N ASN A 90 -4.57 9.15 -14.22
CA ASN A 90 -5.01 10.47 -13.80
C ASN A 90 -4.32 10.89 -12.50
N LEU A 91 -3.30 11.77 -12.63
CA LEU A 91 -2.48 12.27 -11.53
C LEU A 91 -3.22 13.09 -10.47
N SER A 92 -4.48 13.46 -10.74
CA SER A 92 -5.33 14.21 -9.80
C SER A 92 -6.09 13.33 -8.81
N THR A 93 -6.07 12.01 -9.00
CA THR A 93 -6.80 11.06 -8.15
C THR A 93 -5.83 10.19 -7.36
N SER A 94 -6.31 9.52 -6.30
CA SER A 94 -5.47 8.54 -5.58
C SER A 94 -5.54 7.11 -6.16
N VAL A 95 -6.22 6.95 -7.29
CA VAL A 95 -6.39 5.68 -8.01
C VAL A 95 -5.79 5.80 -9.41
N GLY A 96 -5.46 4.67 -10.04
CA GLY A 96 -4.96 4.62 -11.41
C GLY A 96 -3.56 5.22 -11.62
N GLN A 97 -2.77 5.37 -10.57
CA GLN A 97 -1.45 6.00 -10.61
C GLN A 97 -0.42 5.33 -9.68
N ASP A 98 0.86 5.62 -9.96
CA ASP A 98 1.99 5.22 -9.13
C ASP A 98 2.30 6.30 -8.08
N PHE A 99 2.37 5.90 -6.82
CA PHE A 99 2.83 6.76 -5.73
C PHE A 99 4.25 6.42 -5.32
N THR A 100 4.96 7.45 -4.88
CA THR A 100 6.23 7.28 -4.20
C THR A 100 6.10 7.81 -2.77
N TYR A 101 6.30 6.94 -1.78
CA TYR A 101 6.37 7.33 -0.38
C TYR A 101 7.84 7.45 0.04
N ARG A 102 8.21 8.64 0.54
CA ARG A 102 9.52 8.90 1.14
C ARG A 102 9.34 9.07 2.64
N ARG A 103 10.16 8.37 3.43
CA ARG A 103 10.36 8.66 4.85
C ARG A 103 11.81 9.01 5.11
#